data_AF-A0A9X8VKE8-F1
#
_entry.id   AF-A0A9X8VKE8-F1
#
_cell.length_a   1.000
_cell.length_b   1.000
_cell.length_c   1.000
_cell.angle_alpha   90.00
_cell.angle_beta   90.00
_cell.angle_gamma   90.00
#
_symmetry.space_group_name_H-M   'P 1'
#
loop_
_entity.id
_entity.type
_entity.pdbx_description
1 polymer ?
#
loop_
_entity_poly.entity_id
_entity_poly.type
_entity_poly.pdbx_seq_one_letter_code
_entity_poly.pdbx_strand_id
1 'polypeptide(L)'
;AELGYVVNAAARNLRAKSSRTIGIVNPDMANPFFGGLTRLMTLEAQKMGYDTLVFDSYESQESEDRIIDKLIGYNVDAIILSVISNDH
;
A
#
# COMPACT_ATOMS: atom_id res chain seq x y z
N ALA A 1 -23.65 24.44 -15.03
CA ALA A 1 -24.01 23.59 -13.88
C ALA A 1 -22.73 22.90 -13.41
N GLU A 2 -21.98 23.54 -12.52
CA GLU A 2 -20.76 22.98 -11.94
C GLU A 2 -21.13 22.24 -10.66
N LEU A 3 -21.48 20.97 -10.81
CA LEU A 3 -21.54 20.07 -9.67
C LEU A 3 -20.11 19.66 -9.36
N GLY A 4 -19.57 20.19 -8.25
CA GLY A 4 -18.39 19.68 -7.57
C GLY A 4 -18.63 18.27 -7.02
N TYR A 5 -18.96 17.34 -7.91
CA TYR A 5 -19.17 15.95 -7.60
C TYR A 5 -17.79 15.35 -7.30
N VAL A 6 -17.39 15.39 -6.04
CA VAL A 6 -16.32 14.54 -5.53
C VAL A 6 -16.83 13.11 -5.65
N VAL A 7 -16.39 12.41 -6.70
CA VAL A 7 -16.71 11.00 -6.92
C VAL A 7 -16.30 10.25 -5.66
N ASN A 8 -17.28 9.82 -4.87
CA ASN A 8 -17.02 9.11 -3.64
C ASN A 8 -16.40 7.76 -4.00
N ALA A 9 -15.07 7.65 -3.89
CA ALA A 9 -14.30 6.48 -4.29
C ALA A 9 -14.82 5.21 -3.59
N ALA A 10 -15.31 5.34 -2.35
CA ALA A 10 -15.94 4.24 -1.63
C ALA A 10 -17.19 3.68 -2.34
N ALA A 11 -18.05 4.55 -2.89
CA ALA A 11 -19.25 4.14 -3.62
C ALA A 11 -18.92 3.50 -4.99
N ARG A 12 -17.84 3.95 -5.64
CA ARG A 12 -17.32 3.34 -6.89
C ARG A 12 -16.74 1.95 -6.63
N ASN A 13 -15.99 1.79 -5.54
CA ASN A 13 -15.35 0.54 -5.15
C ASN A 13 -16.36 -0.52 -4.69
N LEU A 14 -17.45 -0.12 -4.02
CA LEU A 14 -18.57 -1.01 -3.67
C LEU A 14 -19.22 -1.68 -4.90
N ARG A 15 -19.30 -0.98 -6.04
CA ARG A 15 -19.78 -1.58 -7.30
C ARG A 15 -18.70 -2.39 -8.04
N ALA A 16 -17.43 -2.00 -7.89
CA ALA A 16 -16.31 -2.60 -8.60
C ALA A 16 -15.71 -3.86 -7.92
N LYS A 17 -16.11 -4.18 -6.68
CA LYS A 17 -15.52 -5.27 -5.85
C LYS A 17 -14.00 -5.16 -5.61
N SER A 18 -13.40 -4.01 -5.88
CA SER A 18 -11.97 -3.77 -5.79
C SER A 18 -11.76 -2.37 -5.22
N SER A 19 -10.83 -2.24 -4.27
CA SER A 19 -10.44 -0.94 -3.71
C SER A 19 -9.57 -0.15 -4.69
N ARG A 20 -8.94 -0.86 -5.63
CA ARG A 20 -7.84 -0.37 -6.49
C ARG A 20 -6.68 0.17 -5.66
N THR A 21 -6.42 -0.43 -4.51
CA THR A 21 -5.36 -0.02 -3.58
C THR A 21 -4.41 -1.17 -3.33
N ILE A 22 -3.10 -0.90 -3.38
CA ILE A 22 -2.04 -1.85 -3.03
C ILE A 22 -1.34 -1.34 -1.77
N GLY A 23 -1.22 -2.20 -0.76
CA GLY A 23 -0.37 -1.96 0.41
C GLY A 23 1.09 -2.32 0.12
N ILE A 24 2.03 -1.49 0.55
CA ILE A 24 3.48 -1.73 0.47
C ILE A 24 4.03 -1.59 1.89
N VAL A 25 4.73 -2.61 2.38
CA VAL A 25 5.36 -2.61 3.69
C VAL A 25 6.86 -2.79 3.49
N ASN A 26 7.62 -1.78 3.91
CA ASN A 26 9.08 -1.78 3.89
C ASN A 26 9.61 -2.01 5.31
N PRO A 27 10.82 -2.58 5.45
CA PRO A 27 11.42 -2.85 6.74
C PRO A 27 12.11 -1.61 7.34
N ASP A 28 12.69 -0.76 6.49
CA ASP A 28 13.30 0.51 6.88
C ASP A 28 13.27 1.48 5.69
N MET A 29 12.51 2.57 5.77
CA MET A 29 12.48 3.59 4.73
C MET A 29 13.69 4.54 4.76
N ALA A 30 14.50 4.53 5.83
CA ALA A 30 15.76 5.27 5.88
C ALA A 30 16.84 4.62 5.02
N ASN A 31 16.76 3.31 4.80
CA ASN A 31 17.66 2.61 3.89
C ASN A 31 17.38 3.01 2.42
N PRO A 32 18.36 3.61 1.70
CA PRO A 32 18.18 4.11 0.34
C PRO A 32 17.73 3.07 -0.68
N PHE A 33 18.00 1.79 -0.42
CA PHE A 33 17.53 0.68 -1.26
C PHE A 33 16.00 0.67 -1.39
N PHE A 34 15.28 0.77 -0.26
CA PHE A 34 13.82 0.71 -0.26
C PHE A 34 13.18 1.99 -0.77
N GLY A 35 13.82 3.15 -0.61
CA GLY A 35 13.34 4.40 -1.19
C GLY A 35 13.25 4.35 -2.72
N GLY A 36 14.29 3.86 -3.38
CA GLY A 36 14.31 3.66 -4.83
C GLY A 36 13.32 2.60 -5.30
N LEU A 37 13.28 1.46 -4.61
CA LEU A 37 12.36 0.35 -4.93
C LEU A 37 10.89 0.78 -4.77
N THR A 38 10.54 1.43 -3.67
CA THR A 38 9.19 1.95 -3.39
C THR A 38 8.75 2.96 -4.45
N ARG A 39 9.67 3.83 -4.89
CA ARG A 39 9.37 4.78 -5.98
C ARG A 39 9.02 4.04 -7.28
N LEU A 40 9.74 2.98 -7.63
CA LEU A 40 9.44 2.21 -8.83
C LEU A 40 8.10 1.48 -8.71
N MET A 41 7.84 0.84 -7.57
CA MET A 41 6.58 0.13 -7.31
C MET A 41 5.37 1.07 -7.40
N THR A 42 5.46 2.24 -6.77
CA THR A 42 4.37 3.25 -6.78
C THR A 42 4.11 3.81 -8.17
N LEU A 43 5.16 4.05 -8.97
CA LEU A 43 5.02 4.49 -10.37
C LEU A 43 4.34 3.44 -11.25
N GLU A 44 4.70 2.17 -11.13
CA GLU A 44 4.07 1.10 -11.92
C GLU A 44 2.61 0.85 -11.50
N ALA A 45 2.33 0.85 -10.19
CA ALA A 45 0.96 0.77 -9.68
C ALA A 45 0.08 1.90 -10.21
N GLN A 46 0.60 3.14 -10.22
CA GLN A 46 -0.09 4.30 -10.74
C GLN A 46 -0.42 4.16 -12.23
N LYS A 47 0.52 3.67 -13.05
CA LYS A 47 0.28 3.42 -14.50
C LYS A 47 -0.85 2.42 -14.72
N MET A 48 -1.03 1.48 -13.79
CA MET A 48 -2.10 0.48 -13.82
C MET A 48 -3.42 0.98 -13.19
N GLY A 49 -3.45 2.22 -12.69
CA GLY A 49 -4.63 2.82 -12.07
C GLY A 49 -4.90 2.37 -10.64
N TYR A 50 -3.86 1.93 -9.93
CA TYR A 50 -3.89 1.60 -8.51
C TYR A 50 -3.35 2.75 -7.66
N ASP A 51 -4.01 3.00 -6.54
CA ASP A 51 -3.48 3.77 -5.42
C ASP A 51 -2.54 2.90 -4.58
N THR A 52 -1.60 3.52 -3.86
CA THR A 52 -0.65 2.80 -2.99
C THR A 52 -0.66 3.35 -1.57
N LEU A 53 -0.61 2.46 -0.59
CA LEU A 53 -0.41 2.80 0.82
C LEU A 53 0.95 2.25 1.25
N VAL A 54 1.88 3.12 1.60
CA VAL A 54 3.24 2.73 1.98
C VAL A 54 3.42 2.83 3.48
N PHE A 55 3.99 1.79 4.07
CA PHE A 55 4.29 1.69 5.50
C PHE A 55 5.74 1.29 5.72
N ASP A 56 6.25 1.69 6.87
CA ASP A 56 7.53 1.28 7.43
C ASP A 56 7.26 0.40 8.65
N SER A 57 7.79 -0.83 8.68
CA SER A 57 7.70 -1.73 9.82
C SER A 57 8.80 -1.50 10.85
N TYR A 58 9.78 -0.62 10.58
CA TYR A 58 10.91 -0.33 11.47
C TYR A 58 11.62 -1.60 11.96
N GLU A 59 11.82 -2.56 11.05
CA GLU A 59 12.44 -3.87 11.28
C GLU A 59 11.79 -4.67 12.44
N SER A 60 10.52 -4.39 12.74
CA SER A 60 9.78 -5.00 13.84
C SER A 60 8.68 -5.92 13.31
N GLN A 61 8.78 -7.22 13.61
CA GLN A 61 7.74 -8.20 13.27
C GLN A 61 6.37 -7.80 13.83
N GLU A 62 6.32 -7.31 15.07
CA GLU A 62 5.07 -6.85 15.68
C GLU A 62 4.46 -5.66 14.91
N SER A 63 5.30 -4.75 14.42
CA SER A 63 4.83 -3.61 13.61
C SER A 63 4.36 -4.07 12.23
N GLU A 64 5.08 -4.99 11.60
CA GLU A 64 4.69 -5.63 10.33
C GLU A 64 3.31 -6.29 10.44
N ASP A 65 3.10 -7.14 11.44
CA ASP A 65 1.82 -7.85 11.66
C ASP A 65 0.67 -6.83 11.82
N ARG A 66 0.87 -5.79 12.63
CA ARG A 66 -0.13 -4.72 12.82
C ARG A 66 -0.42 -3.93 11.54
N ILE A 67 0.58 -3.73 10.69
CA ILE A 67 0.42 -3.05 9.40
C ILE A 67 -0.38 -3.93 8.44
N ILE A 68 -0.07 -5.23 8.40
CA ILE A 68 -0.80 -6.21 7.58
C ILE A 68 -2.28 -6.22 7.99
N ASP A 69 -2.58 -6.30 9.28
CA ASP A 69 -3.96 -6.26 9.79
C ASP A 69 -4.69 -4.97 9.38
N LYS A 70 -4.01 -3.81 9.42
CA LYS A 70 -4.58 -2.54 8.95
C LYS A 70 -4.87 -2.56 7.45
N LEU A 71 -3.95 -3.08 6.65
CA LEU A 71 -4.11 -3.18 5.19
C LEU A 71 -5.29 -4.09 4.83
N ILE A 72 -5.43 -5.22 5.52
CA ILE A 72 -6.60 -6.09 5.41
C ILE A 72 -7.88 -5.33 5.78
N GLY A 73 -7.87 -4.57 6.88
CA GLY A 73 -8.99 -3.73 7.30
C GLY A 73 -9.36 -2.62 6.31
N TYR A 74 -8.38 -2.10 5.55
CA TYR A 74 -8.59 -1.16 4.44
C TYR A 74 -9.08 -1.84 3.15
N ASN A 75 -9.22 -3.16 3.16
CA ASN A 75 -9.67 -3.96 2.02
C ASN A 75 -8.83 -3.68 0.77
N VAL A 76 -7.50 -3.61 0.95
CA VAL A 76 -6.56 -3.48 -0.18
C VAL A 76 -6.64 -4.72 -1.08
N ASP A 77 -6.43 -4.52 -2.38
CA ASP A 77 -6.49 -5.61 -3.35
C ASP A 77 -5.23 -6.49 -3.31
N ALA A 78 -4.11 -5.95 -2.84
CA ALA A 78 -2.85 -6.68 -2.68
C ALA A 78 -1.96 -6.04 -1.60
N ILE A 79 -1.04 -6.84 -1.05
CA ILE A 79 0.02 -6.40 -0.14
C ILE A 79 1.37 -6.85 -0.71
N ILE A 80 2.34 -5.94 -0.78
CA ILE A 80 3.74 -6.20 -1.13
C ILE A 80 4.58 -6.04 0.14
N LEU A 81 5.19 -7.12 0.58
CA LEU A 81 6.06 -7.17 1.77
C LEU A 81 7.52 -7.22 1.32
N SER A 82 8.32 -6.26 1.79
CA SER A 82 9.78 -6.30 1.66
C SER A 82 10.36 -6.74 3.01
N VAL A 83 10.71 -8.02 3.13
CA VAL A 83 11.30 -8.58 4.35
C VAL A 83 12.83 -8.56 4.25
N ILE A 84 13.49 -8.14 5.32
CA ILE A 84 14.90 -8.51 5.57
C ILE A 84 14.80 -9.67 6.55
N SER A 85 14.81 -10.89 6.04
CA SER A 85 14.89 -12.07 6.90
C SER A 85 16.23 -12.01 7.62
N ASN A 86 16.19 -11.72 8.93
CA ASN A 86 17.29 -12.07 9.81
C ASN A 86 17.15 -13.58 10.07
N ASP A 87 17.57 -14.39 9.07
CA ASP A 87 17.80 -15.81 9.30
C ASP A 87 18.85 -15.91 10.43
N HIS A 88 18.39 -16.32 11.60
CA HIS A 88 19.26 -16.75 12.68
C HIS A 88 19.82 -18.14 12.40
#